data_AF-A0A1D8GMY8-F1
#
_entry.id   AF-A0A1D8GMY8-F1
#
_cell.length_a   1.000
_cell.length_b   1.000
_cell.length_c   1.000
_cell.angle_alpha   90.00
_cell.angle_beta   90.00
_cell.angle_gamma   90.00
#
_symmetry.space_group_name_H-M   'P 1'
#
loop_
_entity.id
_entity.type
_entity.pdbx_description
1 polymer ?
#
loop_
_entity_poly.entity_id
_entity_poly.type
_entity_poly.pdbx_seq_one_letter_code
_entity_poly.pdbx_strand_id
1 'polypeptide(L)' 'MSYNTKNYTEQGGEKTVIGGELVIEEEAKVTGLPVLESQPASTAATVEDLVADFNALLTKLKATGLMVEDTP' A
#
# COMPACT_ATOMS: atom_id res chain seq x y z
N MET A 1 -25.69 -17.68 -20.28
CA MET A 1 -25.25 -16.27 -20.27
C MET A 1 -24.74 -15.99 -18.86
N SER A 2 -23.43 -16.11 -18.59
CA SER A 2 -22.92 -15.72 -17.26
C SER A 2 -22.88 -14.21 -17.22
N TYR A 3 -23.61 -13.61 -16.30
CA TYR A 3 -23.45 -12.20 -15.97
C TYR A 3 -22.10 -12.08 -15.26
N ASN A 4 -21.05 -11.71 -15.98
CA ASN A 4 -19.79 -11.35 -15.36
C ASN A 4 -19.94 -9.91 -14.84
N THR A 5 -20.52 -9.75 -13.66
CA THR A 5 -20.40 -8.49 -12.95
C THR A 5 -18.91 -8.33 -12.61
N LYS A 6 -18.24 -7.35 -13.25
CA LYS A 6 -16.81 -7.09 -13.02
C LYS A 6 -16.49 -6.92 -11.53
N ASN A 7 -17.45 -6.40 -10.78
CA ASN A 7 -17.35 -6.20 -9.35
C ASN A 7 -18.36 -7.11 -8.64
N TYR A 8 -17.90 -7.96 -7.73
CA TYR A 8 -18.78 -8.89 -7.02
C TYR A 8 -18.26 -9.17 -5.61
N THR A 9 -19.19 -9.48 -4.71
CA THR A 9 -18.88 -9.94 -3.35
C THR A 9 -19.12 -11.45 -3.29
N GLU A 10 -18.15 -12.18 -2.77
CA GLU A 10 -18.24 -13.63 -2.59
C GLU A 10 -19.30 -13.99 -1.53
N GLN A 11 -19.93 -15.16 -1.64
CA GLN A 11 -20.92 -15.60 -0.65
C GLN A 11 -20.28 -15.67 0.73
N GLY A 12 -20.90 -15.01 1.72
CA GLY A 12 -20.34 -14.84 3.06
C GLY A 12 -19.78 -13.43 3.34
N GLY A 13 -19.58 -12.59 2.31
CA GLY A 13 -19.26 -11.16 2.49
C GLY A 13 -17.80 -10.85 2.85
N GLU A 14 -16.93 -11.86 2.93
CA GLU A 14 -15.53 -11.72 3.37
C GLU A 14 -14.64 -11.01 2.34
N LYS A 15 -15.00 -11.12 1.06
CA LYS A 15 -14.21 -10.60 -0.05
C LYS A 15 -15.09 -9.93 -1.09
N THR A 16 -14.69 -8.72 -1.45
CA THR A 16 -15.22 -8.00 -2.61
C THR A 16 -14.12 -7.86 -3.65
N VAL A 17 -14.39 -8.34 -4.85
CA VAL A 17 -13.51 -8.21 -6.02
C VAL A 17 -13.96 -6.99 -6.82
N ILE A 18 -13.02 -6.10 -7.12
CA ILE A 18 -13.22 -4.98 -8.05
C ILE A 18 -12.43 -5.29 -9.33
N GLY A 19 -13.12 -5.66 -10.39
CA GLY A 19 -12.54 -5.87 -11.73
C GLY A 19 -12.72 -4.66 -12.67
N GLY A 20 -13.41 -3.62 -12.21
CA GLY A 20 -13.50 -2.30 -12.85
C GLY A 20 -12.65 -1.25 -12.13
N GLU A 21 -13.04 0.02 -12.25
CA GLU A 21 -12.43 1.12 -11.51
C GLU A 21 -13.13 1.31 -10.15
N LEU A 22 -12.34 1.56 -9.10
CA LEU A 22 -12.82 2.03 -7.80
C LEU A 22 -12.38 3.49 -7.64
N VAL A 23 -13.32 4.42 -7.77
CA VAL A 23 -13.08 5.85 -7.51
C VAL A 23 -13.37 6.12 -6.03
N ILE A 24 -12.38 6.65 -5.32
CA ILE A 24 -12.52 7.16 -3.95
C ILE A 24 -12.50 8.69 -4.06
N GLU A 25 -13.65 9.32 -3.83
CA GLU A 25 -13.84 10.78 -3.98
C GLU A 25 -13.11 11.58 -2.89
N GLU A 26 -13.03 12.90 -3.08
CA GLU A 26 -12.52 13.82 -2.06
C GLU A 26 -13.30 13.67 -0.74
N GLU A 27 -12.60 13.78 0.39
CA GLU A 27 -13.13 13.60 1.76
C GLU A 27 -13.54 12.15 2.15
N ALA A 28 -13.50 11.17 1.23
CA ALA A 28 -13.79 9.79 1.57
C ALA A 28 -12.73 9.19 2.52
N LYS A 29 -13.19 8.35 3.46
CA LYS A 29 -12.33 7.67 4.44
C LYS A 29 -12.31 6.16 4.19
N VAL A 30 -11.12 5.62 3.94
CA VAL A 30 -10.88 4.16 3.90
C VAL A 30 -10.18 3.74 5.18
N THR A 31 -10.75 2.76 5.90
CA THR A 31 -10.18 2.22 7.14
C THR A 31 -9.60 0.83 6.91
N GLY A 32 -8.52 0.49 7.62
CA GLY A 32 -7.90 -0.84 7.54
C GLY A 32 -6.87 -1.00 6.43
N LEU A 33 -6.63 0.03 5.61
CA LEU A 33 -5.41 0.09 4.80
C LEU A 33 -4.19 0.28 5.71
N PRO A 34 -3.06 -0.37 5.40
CA PRO A 34 -1.84 -0.23 6.18
C PRO A 34 -1.38 1.23 6.15
N VAL A 35 -1.12 1.77 7.34
CA VAL A 35 -0.55 3.11 7.52
C VAL A 35 0.95 2.94 7.73
N LEU A 36 1.74 3.67 6.94
CA LEU A 36 3.18 3.70 7.10
C LEU A 36 3.57 4.33 8.44
N GLU A 37 4.43 3.64 9.18
CA GLU A 37 5.09 4.25 10.34
C GLU A 37 5.90 5.47 9.90
N SER A 38 5.93 6.52 10.72
CA SER A 38 6.69 7.72 10.38
C SER A 38 8.17 7.40 10.17
N GLN A 39 8.76 7.99 9.14
CA GLN A 39 10.21 8.07 8.99
C GLN A 39 10.64 9.43 9.55
N PRO A 40 11.54 9.48 10.55
CA PRO A 40 12.07 10.76 11.02
C PRO A 40 12.80 11.47 9.89
N ALA A 41 12.90 12.79 9.98
CA ALA A 41 13.70 13.57 9.04
C ALA A 41 15.16 13.08 9.06
N SER A 42 15.73 12.89 7.87
CA SER A 42 17.14 12.51 7.74
C SER A 42 18.03 13.62 8.27
N THR A 43 19.01 13.25 9.09
CA THR A 43 20.09 14.14 9.58
C THR A 43 21.44 13.74 9.01
N ALA A 44 21.44 13.02 7.89
CA ALA A 44 22.64 12.50 7.25
C ALA A 44 23.60 13.64 6.88
N ALA A 45 24.87 13.50 7.29
CA ALA A 45 25.96 14.40 6.90
C ALA A 45 26.85 13.77 5.80
N THR A 46 26.68 12.48 5.54
CA THR A 46 27.42 11.71 4.54
C THR A 46 26.47 11.01 3.57
N VAL A 47 27.01 10.54 2.45
CA VAL A 47 26.23 9.76 1.47
C VAL A 47 25.86 8.40 2.07
N GLU A 48 26.77 7.80 2.83
CA GLU A 48 26.57 6.52 3.50
C GLU A 48 25.39 6.61 4.50
N ASP A 49 25.32 7.67 5.31
CA ASP A 49 24.21 7.90 6.24
C ASP A 49 22.88 8.12 5.49
N LEU A 50 22.91 8.85 4.37
CA LEU A 50 21.72 9.08 3.56
C LEU A 50 21.19 7.77 2.95
N VAL A 51 22.08 6.90 2.48
CA VAL A 51 21.72 5.58 1.95
C VAL A 51 21.09 4.72 3.05
N ALA A 52 21.59 4.78 4.29
CA ALA A 52 21.01 4.07 5.42
C ALA A 52 19.58 4.58 5.73
N ASP A 53 19.39 5.89 5.83
CA ASP A 53 18.08 6.50 6.07
C ASP A 53 17.08 6.18 4.94
N PHE A 54 17.54 6.18 3.70
CA PHE A 54 16.72 5.85 2.54
C PHE A 54 16.30 4.37 2.53
N ASN A 55 17.24 3.45 2.77
CA ASN A 55 16.93 2.02 2.82
C ASN A 55 16.03 1.66 4.00
N ALA A 56 16.12 2.39 5.12
CA ALA A 56 15.17 2.26 6.22
C ALA A 56 13.74 2.65 5.81
N LEU A 57 13.57 3.73 5.02
CA LEU A 57 12.27 4.10 4.46
C LEU A 57 11.75 3.03 3.50
N LEU A 58 12.58 2.53 2.58
CA LEU A 58 12.18 1.46 1.65
C LEU A 58 11.71 0.21 2.39
N THR A 59 12.41 -0.16 3.47
CA THR A 59 12.04 -1.29 4.32
C THR A 59 10.66 -1.09 4.94
N LYS A 60 10.36 0.11 5.46
CA LYS A 60 9.03 0.45 6.01
C LYS A 60 7.93 0.39 4.94
N LEU A 61 8.21 0.86 3.72
CA LEU A 61 7.26 0.83 2.60
C LEU A 61 6.92 -0.61 2.18
N LYS A 62 7.92 -1.50 2.16
CA LYS A 62 7.73 -2.93 1.88
C LYS A 62 6.93 -3.62 2.96
N ALA A 63 7.27 -3.37 4.23
CA ALA A 63 6.56 -3.96 5.38
C ALA A 63 5.07 -3.58 5.46
N THR A 64 4.68 -2.42 4.92
CA THR A 64 3.27 -2.00 4.83
C THR A 64 2.54 -2.51 3.60
N GLY A 65 3.20 -3.24 2.69
CA GLY A 65 2.60 -3.71 1.44
C GLY A 65 2.29 -2.59 0.45
N LEU A 66 2.79 -1.37 0.69
CA LEU A 66 2.74 -0.25 -0.25
C LEU A 66 3.81 -0.38 -1.35
N MET A 67 4.86 -1.16 -1.09
CA MET A 67 5.92 -1.50 -2.05
C MET A 67 6.13 -3.02 -2.07
N VAL A 68 6.45 -3.56 -3.26
CA VAL A 68 6.80 -4.98 -3.40
C VAL A 68 8.19 -5.27 -2.81
N GLU A 69 8.37 -6.49 -2.31
CA GLU A 69 9.68 -6.98 -1.87
C GLU A 69 10.67 -7.07 -3.02
N ASP A 70 11.96 -7.03 -2.69
CA ASP A 70 13.01 -7.19 -3.70
C ASP A 70 12.96 -8.61 -4.28
N THR A 71 13.09 -8.71 -5.59
CA THR A 71 13.32 -9.99 -6.24
C THR A 71 14.78 -10.41 -6.04
N PRO A 72 15.05 -11.69 -5.72
CA PRO A 72 16.41 -12.20 -5.59
C PRO A 72 17.24 -12.10 -6.87
#